data_AF-A0A453T7F0-F1
#
_entry.id   AF-A0A453T7F0-F1
#
_cell.length_a   1.000
_cell.length_b   1.000
_cell.length_c   1.000
_cell.angle_alpha   90.00
_cell.angle_beta   90.00
_cell.angle_gamma   90.00
#
_symmetry.space_group_name_H-M   'P 1'
#
loop_
_entity.id
_entity.type
_entity.pdbx_description
1 polymer ?
#
loop_
_entity_poly.entity_id
_entity_poly.type
_entity_poly.pdbx_seq_one_letter_code
_entity_poly.pdbx_strand_id
1 'polypeptide(L)'
;LSPGRVAAPPPMAAAATGTGGQTLGRSSFSRAASSKTASSSSSPTASGVKLGPNGAAFVSSGIPDLDRILDGGFLLGSVVMVMEDSDAPHHLLLLRAFMAQGVVHKQPLLFAAPMKEPRSFLGALPAPVASSKEDARQRAMGGGAAGDGRASDEGLRIAWQYRKYFGDERNSNAEHRDNKQEFSHDFDLRKPLERHLLNAQHIECLSTQDVDTLHDLQNRSSAFLSKHQRKEGGNLSAGRIAIQSLCAPQCGYFGKDWDMVSFLRSLKAMVRSSNAVAIITFPYTVLSDSFCKRWQHLADTLLSIKAIPDEDKDLAKLLTGYQDMVGFLHVHKVAQTNSQVPTQVNMT
;
A
#
# COMPACT_ATOMS: atom_id res chain seq x y z
N LEU A 1 71.27 -13.57 -42.41
CA LEU A 1 72.42 -12.82 -41.88
C LEU A 1 72.11 -12.45 -40.45
N SER A 2 72.88 -13.00 -39.51
CA SER A 2 72.98 -12.65 -38.07
C SER A 2 73.29 -11.16 -37.86
N PRO A 3 73.61 -10.64 -36.64
CA PRO A 3 73.62 -11.17 -35.26
C PRO A 3 72.93 -10.14 -34.30
N GLY A 4 72.95 -10.11 -32.96
CA GLY A 4 73.60 -10.84 -31.88
C GLY A 4 73.74 -9.91 -30.66
N ARG A 5 73.35 -10.43 -29.49
CA ARG A 5 74.04 -10.41 -28.17
C ARG A 5 74.76 -9.14 -27.67
N VAL A 6 74.34 -8.64 -26.49
CA VAL A 6 75.13 -7.88 -25.49
C VAL A 6 74.56 -8.24 -24.11
N ALA A 7 75.22 -9.07 -23.28
CA ALA A 7 76.29 -8.83 -22.30
C ALA A 7 75.78 -8.56 -20.85
N ALA A 8 76.22 -9.40 -19.90
CA ALA A 8 76.16 -9.26 -18.42
C ALA A 8 77.24 -8.24 -17.94
N PRO A 9 77.37 -7.77 -16.65
CA PRO A 9 77.38 -8.51 -15.37
C PRO A 9 76.92 -7.63 -14.12
N PRO A 10 77.49 -7.70 -12.87
CA PRO A 10 77.35 -8.66 -11.75
C PRO A 10 76.83 -8.01 -10.41
N PRO A 11 77.29 -8.30 -9.14
CA PRO A 11 76.46 -8.94 -8.09
C PRO A 11 76.36 -8.19 -6.72
N MET A 12 75.57 -8.78 -5.80
CA MET A 12 75.58 -8.75 -4.32
C MET A 12 75.71 -7.42 -3.53
N ALA A 13 74.77 -7.16 -2.59
CA ALA A 13 75.03 -7.21 -1.13
C ALA A 13 73.82 -6.82 -0.23
N ALA A 14 73.68 -7.59 0.85
CA ALA A 14 73.37 -7.21 2.24
C ALA A 14 71.93 -6.95 2.76
N ALA A 15 71.49 -7.95 3.55
CA ALA A 15 71.15 -7.89 5.00
C ALA A 15 69.80 -7.29 5.48
N ALA A 16 68.98 -8.18 6.07
CA ALA A 16 68.51 -8.18 7.49
C ALA A 16 67.24 -7.35 7.71
N THR A 17 66.19 -7.71 8.45
CA THR A 17 65.85 -8.77 9.42
C THR A 17 64.35 -8.59 9.70
N GLY A 18 63.62 -9.63 10.13
CA GLY A 18 62.42 -9.42 10.96
C GLY A 18 61.15 -10.17 10.57
N THR A 19 61.00 -11.34 11.19
CA THR A 19 59.78 -11.88 11.82
C THR A 19 58.48 -12.00 11.02
N GLY A 20 58.05 -13.26 10.90
CA GLY A 20 56.78 -13.66 10.32
C GLY A 20 55.54 -13.16 11.07
N GLY A 21 54.47 -13.08 10.31
CA GLY A 21 53.10 -12.90 10.76
C GLY A 21 52.19 -13.25 9.60
N GLN A 22 51.70 -14.49 9.57
CA GLN A 22 50.65 -14.91 8.65
C GLN A 22 49.41 -14.05 8.89
N THR A 23 48.91 -13.34 7.88
CA THR A 23 47.49 -12.99 7.83
C THR A 23 46.96 -13.21 6.42
N LEU A 24 45.93 -14.05 6.36
CA LEU A 24 45.18 -14.43 5.18
C LEU A 24 44.54 -13.21 4.49
N GLY A 25 44.39 -13.37 3.18
CA GLY A 25 43.57 -12.60 2.22
C GLY A 25 42.69 -11.48 2.76
N ARG A 26 43.06 -10.24 2.41
CA ARG A 26 42.10 -9.12 2.35
C ARG A 26 41.38 -9.17 1.01
N SER A 27 40.09 -9.51 1.04
CA SER A 27 39.17 -9.35 -0.08
C SER A 27 38.80 -7.86 -0.26
N SER A 28 38.79 -7.41 -1.51
CA SER A 28 38.53 -6.03 -1.94
C SER A 28 37.04 -5.68 -1.96
N PHE A 29 36.36 -5.71 -0.82
CA PHE A 29 35.00 -5.19 -0.68
C PHE A 29 34.89 -4.27 0.54
N SER A 30 35.43 -3.06 0.44
CA SER A 30 35.05 -1.97 1.33
C SER A 30 34.79 -0.71 0.51
N ARG A 31 33.51 -0.40 0.30
CA ARG A 31 33.08 0.92 -0.16
C ARG A 31 33.17 1.86 1.04
N ALA A 32 33.90 2.96 0.87
CA ALA A 32 34.00 4.04 1.84
C ALA A 32 32.61 4.59 2.18
N ALA A 33 32.19 4.43 3.44
CA ALA A 33 31.05 5.16 3.98
C ALA A 33 31.47 6.62 4.16
N SER A 34 31.00 7.49 3.26
CA SER A 34 31.07 8.93 3.48
C SER A 34 29.88 9.32 4.37
N SER A 35 30.19 9.76 5.59
CA SER A 35 29.23 10.38 6.50
C SER A 35 28.81 11.74 5.95
N LYS A 36 27.77 11.77 5.12
CA LYS A 36 27.01 12.99 4.88
C LYS A 36 26.00 13.15 6.00
N THR A 37 26.32 14.04 6.94
CA THR A 37 25.34 14.69 7.81
C THR A 37 24.27 15.34 6.93
N ALA A 38 23.13 14.66 6.79
CA ALA A 38 21.99 15.21 6.07
C ALA A 38 21.35 16.30 6.94
N SER A 39 21.62 17.56 6.62
CA SER A 39 20.72 18.65 6.96
C SER A 39 19.36 18.34 6.32
N SER A 40 18.34 18.15 7.15
CA SER A 40 16.98 17.86 6.74
C SER A 40 16.32 19.09 6.11
N SER A 41 16.62 19.37 4.85
CA SER A 41 15.71 20.14 4.01
C SER A 41 14.58 19.20 3.59
N SER A 42 13.44 19.28 4.26
CA SER A 42 12.24 18.50 3.92
C SER A 42 11.79 18.87 2.51
N SER A 43 12.13 18.05 1.52
CA SER A 43 11.42 18.07 0.25
C SER A 43 9.94 17.77 0.53
N PRO A 44 8.99 18.42 -0.17
CA PRO A 44 7.59 18.13 0.01
C PRO A 44 7.35 16.66 -0.35
N THR A 45 7.14 15.82 0.65
CA THR A 45 6.72 14.43 0.44
C THR A 45 5.38 14.47 -0.28
N ALA A 46 5.27 13.71 -1.37
CA ALA A 46 4.00 13.50 -2.07
C ALA A 46 2.86 13.26 -1.11
N SER A 47 1.70 13.86 -1.40
CA SER A 47 0.48 13.57 -0.68
C SER A 47 0.24 12.05 -0.62
N GLY A 48 0.18 11.50 0.59
CA GLY A 48 -0.14 10.09 0.80
C GLY A 48 0.95 9.07 0.50
N VAL A 49 2.21 9.49 0.34
CA VAL A 49 3.35 8.56 0.20
C VAL A 49 4.19 8.58 1.48
N LYS A 50 4.41 7.39 2.05
CA LYS A 50 5.32 7.19 3.18
C LYS A 50 6.60 6.55 2.67
N LEU A 51 7.74 7.15 2.99
CA LEU A 51 9.04 6.53 2.74
C LEU A 51 9.35 5.56 3.88
N GLY A 52 9.73 4.34 3.51
CA GLY A 52 10.22 3.31 4.43
C GLY A 52 11.73 3.13 4.32
N PRO A 53 12.27 2.11 5.01
CA PRO A 53 13.69 1.79 4.95
C PRO A 53 14.10 1.40 3.51
N ASN A 54 15.40 1.49 3.23
CA ASN A 54 16.00 1.11 1.93
C ASN A 54 15.45 1.86 0.70
N GLY A 55 14.87 3.05 0.89
CA GLY A 55 14.30 3.85 -0.19
C GLY A 55 12.97 3.29 -0.72
N ALA A 56 12.35 2.34 -0.03
CA ALA A 56 11.00 1.89 -0.34
C ALA A 56 10.00 3.03 -0.12
N ALA A 57 8.98 3.11 -0.97
CA ALA A 57 7.92 4.11 -0.87
C ALA A 57 6.58 3.40 -0.91
N PHE A 58 5.68 3.77 -0.01
CA PHE A 58 4.41 3.10 0.21
C PHE A 58 3.24 4.06 0.10
N VAL A 59 2.10 3.53 -0.31
CA VAL A 59 0.80 4.19 -0.22
C VAL A 59 -0.11 3.41 0.72
N SER A 60 -0.94 4.11 1.47
CA SER A 60 -1.89 3.47 2.37
C SER A 60 -2.91 2.61 1.61
N SER A 61 -3.27 1.47 2.18
CA SER A 61 -4.39 0.62 1.77
C SER A 61 -5.76 1.25 2.05
N GLY A 62 -5.81 2.36 2.80
CA GLY A 62 -7.04 2.95 3.34
C GLY A 62 -7.53 2.26 4.62
N ILE A 63 -6.81 1.26 5.13
CA ILE A 63 -7.10 0.59 6.39
C ILE A 63 -5.83 0.69 7.26
N PRO A 64 -5.79 1.57 8.29
CA PRO A 64 -4.59 1.78 9.09
C PRO A 64 -4.01 0.51 9.71
N ASP A 65 -4.86 -0.42 10.16
CA ASP A 65 -4.42 -1.69 10.75
C ASP A 65 -3.73 -2.59 9.72
N LEU A 66 -4.27 -2.66 8.50
CA LEU A 66 -3.64 -3.38 7.40
C LEU A 66 -2.30 -2.75 7.01
N ASP A 67 -2.21 -1.41 7.02
CA ASP A 67 -0.96 -0.72 6.74
C ASP A 67 0.11 -1.06 7.78
N ARG A 68 -0.25 -1.28 9.05
CA ARG A 68 0.68 -1.74 10.10
C ARG A 68 1.09 -3.19 9.88
N ILE A 69 0.14 -4.09 9.58
CA ILE A 69 0.42 -5.51 9.26
C ILE A 69 1.39 -5.62 8.07
N LEU A 70 1.26 -4.74 7.08
CA LEU A 70 2.13 -4.69 5.89
C LEU A 70 3.37 -3.80 6.06
N ASP A 71 3.68 -3.35 7.29
CA ASP A 71 4.85 -2.52 7.61
C ASP A 71 4.97 -1.20 6.81
N GLY A 72 3.84 -0.64 6.41
CA GLY A 72 3.78 0.63 5.68
C GLY A 72 2.70 0.75 4.61
N GLY A 73 1.89 -0.29 4.39
CA GLY A 73 0.87 -0.32 3.35
C GLY A 73 1.36 -0.96 2.06
N PHE A 74 0.88 -0.49 0.92
CA PHE A 74 1.24 -1.05 -0.38
C PHE A 74 2.44 -0.34 -1.00
N LEU A 75 3.44 -1.14 -1.38
CA LEU A 75 4.66 -0.67 -1.99
C LEU A 75 4.41 -0.08 -3.40
N LEU A 76 4.93 1.11 -3.68
CA LEU A 76 4.92 1.71 -5.02
C LEU A 76 5.64 0.82 -6.04
N GLY A 77 5.01 0.65 -7.20
CA GLY A 77 5.49 -0.23 -8.27
C GLY A 77 5.22 -1.71 -8.03
N SER A 78 4.22 -2.02 -7.20
CA SER A 78 3.78 -3.39 -6.93
C SER A 78 2.35 -3.66 -7.40
N VAL A 79 2.07 -4.93 -7.68
CA VAL A 79 0.73 -5.44 -7.93
C VAL A 79 0.24 -6.20 -6.69
N VAL A 80 -0.89 -5.74 -6.15
CA VAL A 80 -1.61 -6.36 -5.04
C VAL A 80 -2.75 -7.18 -5.63
N MET A 81 -2.78 -8.48 -5.34
CA MET A 81 -3.87 -9.36 -5.74
C MET A 81 -4.69 -9.77 -4.52
N VAL A 82 -6.01 -9.71 -4.65
CA VAL A 82 -6.95 -10.06 -3.59
C VAL A 82 -7.86 -11.19 -4.09
N MET A 83 -7.75 -12.34 -3.44
CA MET A 83 -8.67 -13.46 -3.67
C MET A 83 -10.01 -13.13 -3.03
N GLU A 84 -11.05 -13.08 -3.85
CA GLU A 84 -12.42 -12.80 -3.40
C GLU A 84 -13.00 -14.00 -2.68
N ASP A 85 -13.76 -13.74 -1.63
CA ASP A 85 -14.59 -14.75 -0.98
C ASP A 85 -15.84 -15.03 -1.81
N SER A 86 -16.29 -16.29 -1.85
CA SER A 86 -17.55 -16.67 -2.52
C SER A 86 -18.77 -16.28 -1.70
N ASP A 87 -18.62 -16.24 -0.39
CA ASP A 87 -19.75 -16.22 0.54
C ASP A 87 -20.11 -14.79 0.95
N ALA A 88 -19.11 -13.91 1.08
CA ALA A 88 -19.35 -12.51 1.41
C ALA A 88 -18.45 -11.51 0.64
N PRO A 89 -18.97 -10.34 0.23
CA PRO A 89 -18.22 -9.36 -0.57
C PRO A 89 -17.26 -8.49 0.25
N HIS A 90 -16.62 -9.02 1.30
CA HIS A 90 -15.73 -8.25 2.19
C HIS A 90 -14.50 -7.68 1.48
N HIS A 91 -14.05 -8.29 0.37
CA HIS A 91 -12.99 -7.74 -0.46
C HIS A 91 -13.31 -6.35 -1.03
N LEU A 92 -14.60 -6.01 -1.19
CA LEU A 92 -15.03 -4.69 -1.62
C LEU A 92 -14.75 -3.62 -0.56
N LEU A 93 -14.70 -3.97 0.73
CA LEU A 93 -14.32 -3.02 1.78
C LEU A 93 -12.88 -2.55 1.56
N LEU A 94 -11.95 -3.49 1.38
CA LEU A 94 -10.55 -3.19 1.08
C LEU A 94 -10.41 -2.39 -0.22
N LEU A 95 -11.10 -2.80 -1.28
CA LEU A 95 -11.06 -2.10 -2.56
C LEU A 95 -11.57 -0.66 -2.43
N ARG A 96 -12.71 -0.45 -1.75
CA ARG A 96 -13.28 0.89 -1.53
C ARG A 96 -12.38 1.75 -0.64
N ALA A 97 -11.82 1.19 0.43
CA ALA A 97 -10.88 1.91 1.29
C ALA A 97 -9.64 2.38 0.50
N PHE A 98 -9.06 1.49 -0.31
CA PHE A 98 -7.91 1.81 -1.16
C PHE A 98 -8.20 2.94 -2.14
N MET A 99 -9.38 2.94 -2.76
CA MET A 99 -9.78 4.00 -3.68
C MET A 99 -10.13 5.30 -2.96
N ALA A 100 -10.89 5.24 -1.88
CA ALA A 100 -11.27 6.41 -1.07
C ALA A 100 -10.03 7.15 -0.54
N GLN A 101 -9.05 6.40 -0.05
CA GLN A 101 -7.76 6.95 0.38
C GLN A 101 -7.04 7.70 -0.74
N GLY A 102 -7.04 7.14 -1.96
CA GLY A 102 -6.50 7.83 -3.14
C GLY A 102 -7.22 9.14 -3.45
N VAL A 103 -8.55 9.11 -3.44
CA VAL A 103 -9.37 10.30 -3.72
C VAL A 103 -9.14 11.40 -2.67
N VAL A 104 -9.10 11.05 -1.38
CA VAL A 104 -8.82 12.01 -0.30
C VAL A 104 -7.42 12.64 -0.44
N HIS A 105 -6.45 11.86 -0.90
CA HIS A 105 -5.10 12.34 -1.21
C HIS A 105 -4.96 13.02 -2.58
N LYS A 106 -6.05 13.15 -3.34
CA LYS A 106 -6.05 13.69 -4.72
C LYS A 106 -5.08 12.93 -5.65
N GLN A 107 -4.89 11.64 -5.38
CA GLN A 107 -4.08 10.75 -6.19
C GLN A 107 -4.89 10.30 -7.42
N PRO A 108 -4.28 10.23 -8.61
CA PRO A 108 -4.96 9.73 -9.79
C PRO A 108 -5.41 8.29 -9.62
N LEU A 109 -6.61 7.98 -10.11
CA LEU A 109 -7.28 6.68 -9.95
C LEU A 109 -7.79 6.18 -11.30
N LEU A 110 -7.37 4.99 -11.70
CA LEU A 110 -7.99 4.22 -12.78
C LEU A 110 -8.79 3.08 -12.14
N PHE A 111 -10.11 3.08 -12.32
CA PHE A 111 -11.00 2.04 -11.83
C PHE A 111 -11.61 1.24 -12.98
N ALA A 112 -11.50 -0.08 -12.94
CA ALA A 112 -12.14 -0.99 -13.90
C ALA A 112 -13.00 -2.01 -13.17
N ALA A 113 -14.19 -2.29 -13.68
CA ALA A 113 -15.10 -3.25 -13.07
C ALA A 113 -16.03 -3.90 -14.10
N PRO A 114 -16.52 -5.13 -13.84
CA PRO A 114 -17.45 -5.83 -14.71
C PRO A 114 -18.88 -5.32 -14.50
N MET A 115 -19.11 -4.04 -14.73
CA MET A 115 -20.41 -3.38 -14.67
C MET A 115 -20.56 -2.30 -15.75
N LYS A 116 -21.80 -2.09 -16.23
CA LYS A 116 -22.12 -1.09 -17.26
C LYS A 116 -21.71 0.34 -16.88
N GLU A 117 -21.90 0.70 -15.61
CA GLU A 117 -21.60 2.04 -15.10
C GLU A 117 -20.65 1.99 -13.90
N PRO A 118 -19.32 1.83 -14.11
CA PRO A 118 -18.36 1.72 -13.00
C PRO A 118 -18.29 2.97 -12.13
N ARG A 119 -18.66 4.15 -12.66
CA ARG A 119 -18.73 5.39 -11.87
C ARG A 119 -19.75 5.33 -10.74
N SER A 120 -20.82 4.54 -10.87
CA SER A 120 -21.81 4.36 -9.80
C SER A 120 -21.19 3.76 -8.53
N PHE A 121 -20.17 2.90 -8.68
CA PHE A 121 -19.44 2.30 -7.56
C PHE A 121 -18.71 3.35 -6.70
N LEU A 122 -18.28 4.46 -7.32
CA LEU A 122 -17.59 5.54 -6.62
C LEU A 122 -18.50 6.27 -5.61
N GLY A 123 -19.82 6.25 -5.84
CA GLY A 123 -20.80 6.84 -4.92
C GLY A 123 -20.90 6.12 -3.57
N ALA A 124 -20.36 4.90 -3.48
CA ALA A 124 -20.31 4.10 -2.25
C ALA A 124 -18.92 4.11 -1.57
N LEU A 125 -17.99 4.95 -2.03
CA LEU A 125 -16.71 5.12 -1.33
C LEU A 125 -16.95 5.73 0.05
N PRO A 126 -16.33 5.22 1.12
CA PRO A 126 -16.57 5.76 2.45
C PRO A 126 -15.89 7.12 2.64
N ALA A 127 -16.48 7.97 3.48
CA ALA A 127 -15.91 9.26 3.86
C ALA A 127 -14.91 9.12 5.02
N PRO A 128 -13.83 9.91 5.05
CA PRO A 128 -12.94 9.91 6.21
C PRO A 128 -13.68 10.43 7.44
N VAL A 129 -13.38 9.86 8.60
CA VAL A 129 -13.87 10.36 9.89
C VAL A 129 -13.29 11.76 10.09
N ALA A 130 -14.16 12.74 10.37
CA ALA A 130 -13.70 14.11 10.61
C ALA A 130 -12.70 14.13 11.77
N SER A 131 -11.49 14.63 11.52
CA SER A 131 -10.55 14.88 12.62
C SER A 131 -11.20 15.89 13.57
N SER A 132 -11.13 15.62 14.87
CA SER A 132 -11.88 16.30 15.95
C SER A 132 -11.65 17.84 16.03
N LYS A 133 -10.78 18.39 15.19
CA LYS A 133 -10.51 19.83 15.07
C LYS A 133 -11.60 20.60 14.29
N GLU A 134 -12.31 19.95 13.37
CA GLU A 134 -13.41 20.58 12.60
C GLU A 134 -14.66 20.76 13.48
N ASP A 135 -15.02 19.72 14.24
CA ASP A 135 -16.15 19.72 15.17
C ASP A 135 -16.02 20.78 16.28
N ALA A 136 -14.79 21.04 16.76
CA ALA A 136 -14.54 22.07 17.76
C ALA A 136 -14.77 23.48 17.21
N ARG A 137 -14.47 23.72 15.93
CA ARG A 137 -14.69 25.02 15.27
C ARG A 137 -16.16 25.25 14.92
N GLN A 138 -16.87 24.21 14.50
CA GLN A 138 -18.31 24.29 14.21
C GLN A 138 -19.16 24.41 15.48
N ARG A 139 -18.79 23.74 16.59
CA ARG A 139 -19.47 23.90 17.88
C ARG A 139 -19.18 25.25 18.56
N ALA A 140 -18.00 25.84 18.32
CA ALA A 140 -17.65 27.16 18.88
C ALA A 140 -18.38 28.34 18.20
N MET A 141 -18.85 28.17 16.95
CA MET A 141 -19.53 29.23 16.18
C MET A 141 -21.07 29.15 16.20
N GLY A 142 -21.66 28.13 16.85
CA GLY A 142 -23.11 27.91 16.90
C GLY A 142 -23.81 28.21 18.24
N GLY A 143 -23.08 28.66 19.26
CA GLY A 143 -23.61 28.82 20.63
C GLY A 143 -23.96 30.27 20.98
N GLY A 144 -24.93 30.87 20.29
CA GLY A 144 -25.48 32.18 20.63
C GLY A 144 -26.89 32.08 21.21
N ALA A 145 -27.04 32.57 22.45
CA ALA A 145 -28.26 32.91 23.20
C ALA A 145 -28.76 31.92 24.28
N ALA A 146 -29.13 32.53 25.39
CA ALA A 146 -29.31 32.00 26.75
C ALA A 146 -30.59 31.17 26.98
N GLY A 147 -30.52 30.30 28.00
CA GLY A 147 -31.67 29.62 28.60
C GLY A 147 -31.24 28.68 29.72
N ASP A 148 -31.58 29.04 30.95
CA ASP A 148 -31.27 28.39 32.24
C ASP A 148 -31.80 26.94 32.36
N GLY A 149 -31.10 26.09 33.11
CA GLY A 149 -31.48 24.68 33.31
C GLY A 149 -30.36 23.80 33.87
N ARG A 150 -29.94 24.06 35.12
CA ARG A 150 -29.08 23.18 35.92
C ARG A 150 -29.68 21.78 36.08
N ALA A 151 -29.25 20.78 35.31
CA ALA A 151 -29.23 19.36 35.69
C ALA A 151 -28.70 18.46 34.56
N SER A 152 -27.37 18.31 34.40
CA SER A 152 -26.76 17.06 33.86
C SER A 152 -25.23 17.00 33.95
N ASP A 153 -24.56 17.82 34.78
CA ASP A 153 -23.08 17.89 34.79
C ASP A 153 -22.40 16.87 35.75
N GLU A 154 -23.18 16.02 36.44
CA GLU A 154 -22.62 15.03 37.37
C GLU A 154 -22.28 13.68 36.69
N GLY A 155 -22.89 13.36 35.55
CA GLY A 155 -22.63 12.11 34.81
C GLY A 155 -21.31 12.10 34.02
N LEU A 156 -20.72 13.26 33.77
CA LEU A 156 -19.49 13.42 32.97
C LEU A 156 -18.20 13.45 33.81
N ARG A 157 -18.31 13.57 35.14
CA ARG A 157 -17.15 13.56 36.05
C ARG A 157 -16.55 12.16 36.22
N ILE A 158 -17.38 11.12 36.15
CA ILE A 158 -16.95 9.73 36.33
C ILE A 158 -16.03 9.29 35.18
N ALA A 159 -16.40 9.60 33.93
CA ALA A 159 -15.59 9.28 32.76
C ALA A 159 -14.22 10.01 32.75
N TRP A 160 -14.13 11.20 33.33
CA TRP A 160 -12.89 11.97 33.40
C TRP A 160 -11.88 11.39 34.41
N GLN A 161 -12.36 10.80 35.51
CA GLN A 161 -11.49 10.21 36.53
C GLN A 161 -10.77 8.94 36.06
N TYR A 162 -11.37 8.15 35.16
CA TYR A 162 -10.71 6.96 34.61
C TYR A 162 -9.55 7.29 33.65
N ARG A 163 -9.42 8.55 33.22
CA ARG A 163 -8.28 9.02 32.41
C ARG A 163 -6.92 8.74 33.07
N LYS A 164 -6.86 8.66 34.40
CA LYS A 164 -5.63 8.35 35.15
C LYS A 164 -5.21 6.87 35.07
N TYR A 165 -6.11 5.98 34.67
CA TYR A 165 -5.86 4.54 34.57
C TYR A 165 -5.61 4.07 33.13
N PHE A 166 -5.87 4.91 32.12
CA PHE A 166 -5.39 4.70 30.77
C PHE A 166 -3.98 5.28 30.67
N GLY A 167 -2.99 4.39 30.87
CA GLY A 167 -1.58 4.73 30.97
C GLY A 167 -1.02 5.62 29.85
N ASP A 168 0.00 6.37 30.23
CA ASP A 168 0.85 7.26 29.45
C ASP A 168 1.60 6.56 28.30
N GLU A 169 0.90 6.13 27.25
CA GLU A 169 1.55 5.76 25.97
C GLU A 169 1.10 6.62 24.77
N ARG A 170 0.13 7.52 24.97
CA ARG A 170 -0.47 8.30 23.87
C ARG A 170 0.00 9.75 23.77
N ASN A 171 0.89 10.20 24.65
CA ASN A 171 1.24 11.63 24.79
C ASN A 171 2.66 12.05 24.33
N SER A 172 3.48 11.15 23.79
CA SER A 172 4.84 11.54 23.31
C SER A 172 4.88 12.07 21.87
N ASN A 173 3.74 12.22 21.18
CA ASN A 173 3.71 12.64 19.77
C ASN A 173 2.81 13.88 19.48
N ALA A 174 2.37 14.59 20.51
CA ALA A 174 1.39 15.66 20.37
C ALA A 174 1.97 17.07 20.14
N GLU A 175 3.29 17.28 20.18
CA GLU A 175 3.87 18.64 20.14
C GLU A 175 4.51 19.06 18.81
N HIS A 176 4.41 18.27 17.73
CA HIS A 176 4.92 18.67 16.41
C HIS A 176 4.11 18.12 15.22
N ARG A 177 2.85 18.53 15.07
CA ARG A 177 2.08 18.34 13.82
C ARG A 177 1.50 19.65 13.33
N ASP A 178 2.38 20.48 12.79
CA ASP A 178 2.02 21.57 11.89
C ASP A 178 1.67 20.96 10.51
N ASN A 179 0.43 21.15 10.05
CA ASN A 179 -0.10 20.85 8.69
C ASN A 179 0.39 19.59 7.92
N LYS A 180 0.76 18.51 8.61
CA LYS A 180 1.21 17.28 7.95
C LYS A 180 -0.01 16.45 7.53
N GLN A 181 -0.28 16.39 6.22
CA GLN A 181 -1.33 15.56 5.65
C GLN A 181 -1.19 14.11 6.12
N GLU A 182 -2.28 13.51 6.59
CA GLU A 182 -2.25 12.19 7.22
C GLU A 182 -2.01 11.09 6.19
N PHE A 183 -1.20 10.08 6.54
CA PHE A 183 -0.83 8.98 5.63
C PHE A 183 -2.00 8.01 5.35
N SER A 184 -2.88 7.80 6.31
CA SER A 184 -4.02 6.89 6.24
C SER A 184 -5.14 7.49 7.08
N HIS A 185 -6.38 7.46 6.59
CA HIS A 185 -7.53 7.98 7.32
C HIS A 185 -8.39 6.81 7.84
N ASP A 186 -9.01 7.01 8.99
CA ASP A 186 -10.14 6.18 9.40
C ASP A 186 -11.36 6.55 8.54
N PHE A 187 -12.11 5.56 8.07
CA PHE A 187 -13.26 5.77 7.19
C PHE A 187 -14.58 5.37 7.88
N ASP A 188 -15.58 6.24 7.82
CA ASP A 188 -16.95 5.91 8.25
C ASP A 188 -17.70 5.23 7.11
N LEU A 189 -17.87 3.91 7.21
CA LEU A 189 -18.53 3.09 6.18
C LEU A 189 -20.02 3.43 5.98
N ARG A 190 -20.62 4.16 6.92
CA ARG A 190 -22.03 4.56 6.85
C ARG A 190 -22.24 5.84 6.03
N LYS A 191 -21.15 6.57 5.73
CA LYS A 191 -21.20 7.86 5.05
C LYS A 191 -20.46 7.79 3.73
N PRO A 192 -21.12 8.08 2.60
CA PRO A 192 -20.44 8.14 1.32
C PRO A 192 -19.54 9.39 1.24
N LEU A 193 -18.48 9.29 0.46
CA LEU A 193 -17.54 10.37 0.17
C LEU A 193 -18.24 11.53 -0.55
N GLU A 194 -17.80 12.76 -0.27
CA GLU A 194 -18.41 13.94 -0.86
C GLU A 194 -18.27 13.98 -2.39
N ARG A 195 -19.38 14.27 -3.08
CA ARG A 195 -19.46 14.24 -4.56
C ARG A 195 -18.45 15.16 -5.24
N HIS A 196 -18.08 16.27 -4.60
CA HIS A 196 -17.12 17.22 -5.17
C HIS A 196 -15.70 16.62 -5.30
N LEU A 197 -15.33 15.68 -4.42
CA LEU A 197 -14.07 14.94 -4.50
C LEU A 197 -14.08 13.89 -5.61
N LEU A 198 -15.25 13.28 -5.86
CA LEU A 198 -15.46 12.30 -6.93
C LEU A 198 -15.44 12.94 -8.33
N ASN A 199 -15.79 14.22 -8.43
CA ASN A 199 -15.73 14.99 -9.67
C ASN A 199 -14.31 15.48 -10.01
N ALA A 200 -13.28 15.07 -9.24
CA ALA A 200 -11.90 15.43 -9.52
C ALA A 200 -11.45 14.94 -10.91
N GLN A 201 -10.63 15.75 -11.60
CA GLN A 201 -10.16 15.49 -12.96
C GLN A 201 -9.21 14.28 -13.12
N HIS A 202 -8.99 13.52 -12.06
CA HIS A 202 -7.98 12.45 -12.02
C HIS A 202 -8.57 11.04 -11.83
N ILE A 203 -9.88 10.87 -12.00
CA ILE A 203 -10.55 9.57 -11.91
C ILE A 203 -11.02 9.10 -13.29
N GLU A 204 -10.45 8.00 -13.77
CA GLU A 204 -10.85 7.31 -15.01
C GLU A 204 -11.57 6.01 -14.65
N CYS A 205 -12.67 5.72 -15.34
CA CYS A 205 -13.48 4.52 -15.12
C CYS A 205 -13.67 3.74 -16.41
N LEU A 206 -13.53 2.41 -16.35
CA LEU A 206 -13.65 1.50 -17.49
C LEU A 206 -14.60 0.33 -17.15
N SER A 207 -15.54 0.03 -18.05
CA SER A 207 -16.35 -1.20 -18.01
C SER A 207 -15.54 -2.36 -18.57
N THR A 208 -15.54 -3.51 -17.90
CA THR A 208 -14.97 -4.77 -18.42
C THR A 208 -16.05 -5.72 -18.96
N GLN A 209 -17.32 -5.31 -19.01
CA GLN A 209 -18.40 -6.16 -19.56
C GLN A 209 -18.41 -6.26 -21.09
N ASP A 210 -17.86 -5.25 -21.76
CA ASP A 210 -17.92 -5.16 -23.22
C ASP A 210 -16.88 -6.08 -23.90
N VAL A 211 -17.15 -6.47 -25.15
CA VAL A 211 -16.27 -7.33 -25.95
C VAL A 211 -14.94 -6.60 -26.23
N ASP A 212 -13.82 -7.32 -26.14
CA ASP A 212 -12.43 -6.84 -26.37
C ASP A 212 -11.88 -5.81 -25.36
N THR A 213 -12.55 -5.64 -24.22
CA THR A 213 -12.16 -4.74 -23.13
C THR A 213 -10.81 -5.01 -22.49
N LEU A 214 -10.22 -6.20 -22.63
CA LEU A 214 -8.91 -6.49 -22.04
C LEU A 214 -7.78 -5.68 -22.70
N HIS A 215 -7.84 -5.52 -24.02
CA HIS A 215 -6.90 -4.69 -24.77
C HIS A 215 -7.07 -3.21 -24.43
N ASP A 216 -8.33 -2.75 -24.30
CA ASP A 216 -8.62 -1.39 -23.86
C ASP A 216 -8.12 -1.15 -22.43
N LEU A 217 -8.35 -2.08 -21.51
CA LEU A 217 -7.83 -2.03 -20.15
C LEU A 217 -6.29 -1.96 -20.14
N GLN A 218 -5.61 -2.71 -21.00
CA GLN A 218 -4.17 -2.63 -21.17
C GLN A 218 -3.72 -1.25 -21.67
N ASN A 219 -4.39 -0.71 -22.68
CA ASN A 219 -4.07 0.60 -23.25
C ASN A 219 -4.32 1.74 -22.25
N ARG A 220 -5.45 1.71 -21.53
CA ARG A 220 -5.76 2.68 -20.47
C ARG A 220 -4.77 2.58 -19.32
N SER A 221 -4.41 1.36 -18.91
CA SER A 221 -3.38 1.15 -17.87
C SER A 221 -2.03 1.73 -18.32
N SER A 222 -1.61 1.47 -19.57
CA SER A 222 -0.36 2.02 -20.12
C SER A 222 -0.37 3.55 -20.18
N ALA A 223 -1.46 4.14 -20.68
CA ALA A 223 -1.63 5.60 -20.76
C ALA A 223 -1.72 6.27 -19.38
N PHE A 224 -2.29 5.58 -18.39
CA PHE A 224 -2.32 6.02 -17.01
C PHE A 224 -0.92 5.99 -16.39
N LEU A 225 -0.19 4.88 -16.54
CA LEU A 225 1.12 4.67 -15.93
C LEU A 225 2.23 5.52 -16.57
N SER A 226 2.13 5.83 -17.87
CA SER A 226 3.09 6.70 -18.55
C SER A 226 3.12 8.13 -17.98
N LYS A 227 1.98 8.61 -17.45
CA LYS A 227 1.87 9.90 -16.74
C LYS A 227 2.53 9.87 -15.35
N HIS A 228 2.78 8.68 -14.79
CA HIS A 228 3.25 8.47 -13.42
C HIS A 228 4.61 7.73 -13.37
N GLN A 229 5.45 7.89 -14.39
CA GLN A 229 6.78 7.28 -14.38
C GLN A 229 7.65 7.82 -13.24
N ARG A 230 8.56 6.98 -12.72
CA ARG A 230 9.59 7.42 -11.77
C ARG A 230 10.56 8.38 -12.45
N LYS A 231 10.32 9.68 -12.32
CA LYS A 231 11.30 10.72 -12.69
C LYS A 231 12.15 11.04 -11.47
N GLU A 232 13.47 10.90 -11.58
CA GLU A 232 14.39 11.41 -10.56
C GLU A 232 14.21 12.93 -10.44
N GLY A 233 13.82 13.41 -9.26
CA GLY A 233 13.71 14.85 -8.96
C GLY A 233 12.36 15.53 -9.24
N GLY A 234 11.33 14.81 -9.68
CA GLY A 234 9.97 15.35 -9.83
C GLY A 234 9.14 15.26 -8.54
N ASN A 235 8.07 16.05 -8.44
CA ASN A 235 7.04 15.84 -7.41
C ASN A 235 6.54 14.40 -7.53
N LEU A 236 6.82 13.58 -6.51
CA LEU A 236 6.26 12.24 -6.38
C LEU A 236 4.73 12.42 -6.36
N SER A 237 4.02 11.80 -7.30
CA SER A 237 2.56 11.71 -7.27
C SER A 237 2.22 10.25 -7.49
N ALA A 238 1.60 9.63 -6.47
CA ALA A 238 1.27 8.23 -6.52
C ALA A 238 -0.02 8.01 -7.32
N GLY A 239 0.01 7.11 -8.30
CA GLY A 239 -1.18 6.65 -9.02
C GLY A 239 -1.76 5.38 -8.40
N ARG A 240 -3.07 5.19 -8.54
CA ARG A 240 -3.77 3.98 -8.11
C ARG A 240 -4.53 3.36 -9.27
N ILE A 241 -4.33 2.08 -9.49
CA ILE A 241 -5.16 1.27 -10.39
C ILE A 241 -5.96 0.31 -9.52
N ALA A 242 -7.27 0.25 -9.72
CA ALA A 242 -8.17 -0.65 -9.03
C ALA A 242 -8.96 -1.44 -10.08
N ILE A 243 -8.75 -2.75 -10.13
CA ILE A 243 -9.47 -3.64 -11.04
C ILE A 243 -10.31 -4.58 -10.19
N GLN A 244 -11.62 -4.43 -10.28
CA GLN A 244 -12.57 -5.29 -9.60
C GLN A 244 -12.80 -6.55 -10.44
N SER A 245 -12.74 -7.71 -9.79
CA SER A 245 -13.17 -9.02 -10.29
C SER A 245 -12.67 -9.33 -11.71
N LEU A 246 -11.34 -9.27 -11.91
CA LEU A 246 -10.71 -9.33 -13.24
C LEU A 246 -11.15 -10.54 -14.07
N CYS A 247 -11.46 -11.69 -13.47
CA CYS A 247 -11.94 -12.90 -14.18
C CYS A 247 -13.41 -13.24 -13.91
N ALA A 248 -14.25 -12.26 -13.55
CA ALA A 248 -15.66 -12.52 -13.32
C ALA A 248 -16.37 -13.01 -14.60
N PRO A 249 -17.39 -13.88 -14.50
CA PRO A 249 -18.18 -14.33 -15.65
C PRO A 249 -18.81 -13.20 -16.49
N GLN A 250 -19.01 -12.04 -15.88
CA GLN A 250 -19.55 -10.85 -16.54
C GLN A 250 -18.50 -10.11 -17.39
N CYS A 251 -17.22 -10.46 -17.32
CA CYS A 251 -16.18 -9.84 -18.15
C CYS A 251 -16.30 -10.31 -19.61
N GLY A 252 -16.16 -9.39 -20.57
CA GLY A 252 -16.22 -9.70 -22.02
C GLY A 252 -15.05 -10.55 -22.54
N TYR A 253 -14.06 -10.83 -21.69
CA TYR A 253 -12.91 -11.70 -21.95
C TYR A 253 -12.88 -12.93 -21.03
N PHE A 254 -14.01 -13.28 -20.42
CA PHE A 254 -14.14 -14.51 -19.63
C PHE A 254 -13.77 -15.74 -20.47
N GLY A 255 -13.00 -16.67 -19.89
CA GLY A 255 -12.46 -17.85 -20.59
C GLY A 255 -11.24 -17.60 -21.47
N LYS A 256 -10.78 -16.35 -21.65
CA LYS A 256 -9.53 -16.01 -22.35
C LYS A 256 -8.33 -16.05 -21.38
N ASP A 257 -8.09 -17.21 -20.77
CA ASP A 257 -7.18 -17.34 -19.62
C ASP A 257 -5.74 -16.88 -19.91
N TRP A 258 -5.22 -17.20 -21.10
CA TRP A 258 -3.87 -16.78 -21.51
C TRP A 258 -3.76 -15.28 -21.74
N ASP A 259 -4.79 -14.66 -22.29
CA ASP A 259 -4.82 -13.21 -22.50
C ASP A 259 -4.84 -12.48 -21.15
N MET A 260 -5.62 -12.98 -20.18
CA MET A 260 -5.63 -12.43 -18.82
C MET A 260 -4.27 -12.54 -18.13
N VAL A 261 -3.59 -13.69 -18.26
CA VAL A 261 -2.23 -13.88 -17.71
C VAL A 261 -1.21 -12.96 -18.40
N SER A 262 -1.32 -12.80 -19.73
CA SER A 262 -0.48 -11.89 -20.52
C SER A 262 -0.69 -10.43 -20.09
N PHE A 263 -1.94 -10.03 -19.90
CA PHE A 263 -2.31 -8.73 -19.37
C PHE A 263 -1.71 -8.49 -17.98
N LEU A 264 -1.91 -9.42 -17.03
CA LEU A 264 -1.37 -9.29 -15.67
C LEU A 264 0.16 -9.16 -15.66
N ARG A 265 0.85 -9.95 -16.48
CA ARG A 265 2.31 -9.86 -16.65
C ARG A 265 2.72 -8.48 -17.19
N SER A 266 2.03 -7.99 -18.21
CA SER A 266 2.31 -6.70 -18.84
C SER A 266 2.03 -5.55 -17.87
N LEU A 267 0.90 -5.58 -17.17
CA LEU A 267 0.54 -4.61 -16.14
C LEU A 267 1.59 -4.58 -15.03
N LYS A 268 2.00 -5.74 -14.52
CA LYS A 268 3.06 -5.85 -13.51
C LYS A 268 4.36 -5.19 -13.97
N ALA A 269 4.78 -5.43 -15.22
CA ALA A 269 5.98 -4.82 -15.79
C ALA A 269 5.86 -3.29 -15.87
N MET A 270 4.72 -2.76 -16.31
CA MET A 270 4.48 -1.32 -16.40
C MET A 270 4.40 -0.65 -15.01
N VAL A 271 3.72 -1.30 -14.06
CA VAL A 271 3.60 -0.79 -12.70
C VAL A 271 4.98 -0.72 -12.04
N ARG A 272 5.85 -1.70 -12.28
CA ARG A 272 7.22 -1.78 -11.71
C ARG A 272 8.09 -0.56 -11.96
N SER A 273 7.91 0.16 -13.06
CA SER A 273 8.68 1.36 -13.43
C SER A 273 7.95 2.68 -13.14
N SER A 274 6.77 2.60 -12.53
CA SER A 274 5.91 3.74 -12.20
C SER A 274 5.86 4.03 -10.69
N ASN A 275 5.39 5.22 -10.35
CA ASN A 275 4.93 5.60 -9.02
C ASN A 275 3.45 5.23 -8.84
N ALA A 276 3.08 3.97 -9.07
CA ALA A 276 1.70 3.53 -8.92
C ALA A 276 1.59 2.17 -8.22
N VAL A 277 0.40 1.90 -7.67
CA VAL A 277 0.03 0.57 -7.16
C VAL A 277 -1.21 0.10 -7.90
N ALA A 278 -1.21 -1.15 -8.33
CA ALA A 278 -2.39 -1.80 -8.87
C ALA A 278 -2.97 -2.81 -7.87
N ILE A 279 -4.20 -2.61 -7.43
CA ILE A 279 -4.97 -3.60 -6.69
C ILE A 279 -5.93 -4.32 -7.65
N ILE A 280 -5.94 -5.64 -7.61
CA ILE A 280 -6.73 -6.48 -8.49
C ILE A 280 -7.47 -7.49 -7.62
N THR A 281 -8.80 -7.44 -7.61
CA THR A 281 -9.62 -8.49 -7.00
C THR A 281 -9.99 -9.52 -8.06
N PHE A 282 -10.10 -10.78 -7.68
CA PHE A 282 -10.53 -11.83 -8.60
C PHE A 282 -11.24 -12.99 -7.88
N PRO A 283 -12.35 -13.50 -8.44
CA PRO A 283 -13.04 -14.67 -7.90
C PRO A 283 -12.19 -15.92 -8.16
N TYR A 284 -11.35 -16.31 -7.21
CA TYR A 284 -10.41 -17.40 -7.43
C TYR A 284 -11.08 -18.77 -7.62
N THR A 285 -12.33 -18.92 -7.16
CA THR A 285 -13.13 -20.15 -7.25
C THR A 285 -13.57 -20.49 -8.68
N VAL A 286 -13.59 -19.51 -9.59
CA VAL A 286 -13.90 -19.76 -11.02
C VAL A 286 -12.68 -20.15 -11.84
N LEU A 287 -11.47 -20.02 -11.26
CA LEU A 287 -10.22 -20.39 -11.91
C LEU A 287 -9.87 -21.85 -11.57
N SER A 288 -9.24 -22.55 -12.52
CA SER A 288 -8.60 -23.83 -12.17
C SER A 288 -7.41 -23.60 -11.23
N ASP A 289 -7.07 -24.61 -10.42
CA ASP A 289 -5.96 -24.55 -9.46
C ASP A 289 -4.64 -24.10 -10.09
N SER A 290 -4.37 -24.58 -11.31
CA SER A 290 -3.15 -24.23 -12.06
C SER A 290 -3.13 -22.74 -12.43
N PHE A 291 -4.26 -22.19 -12.87
CA PHE A 291 -4.36 -20.77 -13.20
C PHE A 291 -4.33 -19.90 -11.94
N CYS A 292 -5.04 -20.30 -10.89
CA CYS A 292 -5.02 -19.61 -9.60
C CYS A 292 -3.58 -19.50 -9.07
N LYS A 293 -2.80 -20.60 -9.06
CA LYS A 293 -1.38 -20.57 -8.67
C LYS A 293 -0.54 -19.62 -9.53
N ARG A 294 -0.75 -19.60 -10.85
CA ARG A 294 -0.04 -18.65 -11.74
C ARG A 294 -0.33 -17.19 -11.37
N TRP A 295 -1.59 -16.88 -11.06
CA TRP A 295 -1.99 -15.54 -10.62
C TRP A 295 -1.34 -15.18 -9.29
N GLN A 296 -1.36 -16.09 -8.31
CA GLN A 296 -0.67 -15.93 -7.03
C GLN A 296 0.84 -15.67 -7.20
N HIS A 297 1.51 -16.32 -8.14
CA HIS A 297 2.92 -16.06 -8.44
C HIS A 297 3.16 -14.68 -9.10
N LEU A 298 2.20 -14.18 -9.88
CA LEU A 298 2.25 -12.84 -10.48
C LEU A 298 2.02 -11.74 -9.44
N ALA A 299 1.33 -12.00 -8.34
CA ALA A 299 1.17 -11.03 -7.25
C ALA A 299 2.52 -10.64 -6.64
N ASP A 300 2.71 -9.36 -6.33
CA ASP A 300 3.80 -8.92 -5.43
C ASP A 300 3.33 -9.01 -3.98
N THR A 301 2.08 -8.60 -3.70
CA THR A 301 1.36 -8.84 -2.44
C THR A 301 0.10 -9.64 -2.74
N LEU A 302 -0.17 -10.70 -1.97
CA LEU A 302 -1.34 -11.56 -2.14
C LEU A 302 -2.13 -11.62 -0.83
N LEU A 303 -3.39 -11.23 -0.91
CA LEU A 303 -4.33 -11.22 0.20
C LEU A 303 -5.51 -12.14 -0.12
N SER A 304 -6.14 -12.71 0.89
CA SER A 304 -7.49 -13.26 0.76
C SER A 304 -8.33 -12.82 1.93
N ILE A 305 -9.58 -12.47 1.67
CA ILE A 305 -10.54 -12.20 2.72
C ILE A 305 -11.55 -13.34 2.69
N LYS A 306 -11.94 -13.86 3.85
CA LYS A 306 -12.89 -14.96 4.00
C LYS A 306 -13.93 -14.59 5.04
N ALA A 307 -15.21 -14.82 4.76
CA ALA A 307 -16.24 -14.77 5.79
C ALA A 307 -15.92 -15.75 6.91
N ILE A 308 -16.34 -15.40 8.11
CA ILE A 308 -16.37 -16.34 9.22
C ILE A 308 -17.63 -17.19 9.05
N PRO A 309 -17.54 -18.53 9.02
CA PRO A 309 -18.72 -19.37 9.00
C PRO A 309 -19.57 -19.10 10.24
N ASP A 310 -20.88 -18.95 10.05
CA ASP A 310 -21.80 -18.84 11.18
C ASP A 310 -21.66 -20.10 12.06
N GLU A 311 -21.46 -19.91 13.36
CA GLU A 311 -21.46 -20.95 14.39
C GLU A 311 -20.20 -21.84 14.52
N ASP A 312 -19.00 -21.35 14.21
CA ASP A 312 -17.78 -22.07 14.60
C ASP A 312 -17.54 -21.94 16.12
N LYS A 313 -18.08 -22.91 16.88
CA LYS A 313 -18.01 -22.97 18.34
C LYS A 313 -16.59 -23.06 18.88
N ASP A 314 -15.66 -23.60 18.11
CA ASP A 314 -14.27 -23.73 18.55
C ASP A 314 -13.54 -22.41 18.34
N LEU A 315 -13.76 -21.77 17.20
CA LEU A 315 -13.22 -20.44 16.91
C LEU A 315 -13.78 -19.37 17.85
N ALA A 316 -15.07 -19.46 18.19
CA ALA A 316 -15.73 -18.56 19.15
C ALA A 316 -15.15 -18.65 20.57
N LYS A 317 -14.59 -19.80 20.95
CA LYS A 317 -13.89 -19.95 22.24
C LYS A 317 -12.46 -19.41 22.20
N LEU A 318 -11.81 -19.46 21.04
CA LEU A 318 -10.42 -19.06 20.87
C LEU A 318 -10.25 -17.55 20.67
N LEU A 319 -11.21 -16.89 20.02
CA LEU A 319 -11.12 -15.49 19.64
C LEU A 319 -11.97 -14.60 20.53
N THR A 320 -11.35 -13.62 21.18
CA THR A 320 -12.06 -12.58 21.92
C THR A 320 -12.80 -11.66 20.95
N GLY A 321 -14.09 -11.44 21.17
CA GLY A 321 -14.91 -10.60 20.28
C GLY A 321 -15.29 -11.29 18.97
N TYR A 322 -15.31 -12.64 18.92
CA TYR A 322 -15.73 -13.40 17.73
C TYR A 322 -17.06 -12.92 17.14
N GLN A 323 -18.03 -12.52 17.98
CA GLN A 323 -19.33 -12.00 17.51
C GLN A 323 -19.25 -10.65 16.79
N ASP A 324 -18.19 -9.88 17.01
CA ASP A 324 -17.95 -8.60 16.34
C ASP A 324 -17.10 -8.76 15.06
N MET A 325 -16.56 -9.97 14.82
CA MET A 325 -15.74 -10.26 13.65
C MET A 325 -16.63 -10.60 12.45
N VAL A 326 -16.36 -9.95 11.32
CA VAL A 326 -17.10 -10.18 10.07
C VAL A 326 -16.36 -11.09 9.09
N GLY A 327 -15.06 -11.30 9.28
CA GLY A 327 -14.23 -12.06 8.34
C GLY A 327 -12.77 -12.14 8.77
N PHE A 328 -12.04 -13.07 8.17
CA PHE A 328 -10.59 -13.18 8.27
C PHE A 328 -9.90 -12.53 7.08
N LEU A 329 -8.83 -11.80 7.36
CA LEU A 329 -7.85 -11.39 6.36
C LEU A 329 -6.63 -12.30 6.47
N HIS A 330 -6.30 -12.99 5.38
CA HIS A 330 -5.06 -13.75 5.25
C HIS A 330 -4.07 -13.02 4.37
N VAL A 331 -2.85 -12.87 4.87
CA VAL A 331 -1.71 -12.35 4.11
C VAL A 331 -0.89 -13.54 3.62
N HIS A 332 -1.01 -13.89 2.34
CA HIS A 332 -0.31 -15.03 1.74
C HIS A 332 1.09 -14.64 1.24
N LYS A 333 1.24 -13.38 0.81
CA LYS A 333 2.49 -12.85 0.27
C LYS A 333 2.56 -11.34 0.49
N VAL A 334 3.74 -10.83 0.80
CA VAL A 334 4.03 -9.40 0.93
C VAL A 334 5.13 -9.04 -0.07
N ALA A 335 5.04 -7.86 -0.69
CA ALA A 335 6.06 -7.41 -1.64
C ALA A 335 7.40 -7.18 -0.94
N GLN A 336 8.49 -7.69 -1.54
CA GLN A 336 9.85 -7.65 -0.97
C GLN A 336 10.87 -6.98 -1.89
N THR A 337 10.51 -5.93 -2.63
CA THR A 337 11.50 -5.30 -3.52
C THR A 337 12.65 -4.71 -2.71
N ASN A 338 13.89 -4.99 -3.13
CA ASN A 338 15.12 -4.51 -2.50
C ASN A 338 15.33 -5.00 -1.05
N SER A 339 14.66 -6.07 -0.62
CA SER A 339 14.98 -6.77 0.63
C SER A 339 15.67 -8.10 0.34
N GLN A 340 16.74 -8.39 1.08
CA GLN A 340 17.40 -9.70 1.10
C GLN A 340 16.90 -10.61 2.23
N VAL A 341 16.02 -10.08 3.09
CA VAL A 341 15.44 -10.79 4.24
C VAL A 341 13.93 -10.88 4.05
N PRO A 342 13.29 -12.02 4.36
CA PRO A 342 11.84 -12.13 4.35
C PRO A 342 11.21 -11.07 5.25
N THR A 343 10.21 -10.34 4.74
CA THR A 343 9.42 -9.42 5.57
C THR A 343 8.67 -10.22 6.63
N GLN A 344 8.89 -9.87 7.90
CA GLN A 344 8.09 -10.42 9.00
C GLN A 344 6.81 -9.61 9.11
N VAL A 345 5.66 -10.29 9.05
CA VAL A 345 4.36 -9.66 9.29
C VAL A 345 4.23 -9.48 10.80
N ASN A 346 4.31 -8.26 11.30
CA ASN A 346 4.13 -7.97 12.72
C ASN A 346 2.63 -7.94 13.06
N MET A 347 2.17 -8.98 13.75
CA MET A 347 0.86 -9.03 14.39
C MET A 347 1.06 -8.69 15.87
N THR A 348 1.13 -7.39 16.20
CA THR A 348 1.13 -6.90 17.59
C THR A 348 -0.18 -6.25 17.92
#